data_AF-A0A1H3NK34-F1
#
_entry.id   AF-A0A1H3NK34-F1
#
_cell.length_a   1.000
_cell.length_b   1.000
_cell.length_c   1.000
_cell.angle_alpha   90.00
_cell.angle_beta   90.00
_cell.angle_gamma   90.00
#
_symmetry.space_group_name_H-M   'P 1'
#
loop_
_entity.id
_entity.type
_entity.pdbx_description
1 polymer ?
#
loop_
_entity_poly.entity_id
_entity_poly.type
_entity_poly.pdbx_seq_one_letter_code
_entity_poly.pdbx_strand_id
1 'polypeptide(L)'
;MTDDVLINKAAAIERCVARAREEYEANPDGFVSDLTRQDATILNIQRACEAALDMGYYLIRRERLGVPQSARDVFSLLQQGGWITRNWRACSSGWWGFAISRCTITKACICQSWSASLPAT
;
A
#
# COMPACT_ATOMS: atom_id res chain seq x y z
N MET A 1 -1.02 10.36 -27.12
CA MET A 1 -2.05 10.67 -26.11
C MET A 1 -1.45 10.36 -24.76
N THR A 2 -1.50 11.32 -23.85
CA THR A 2 -1.14 11.08 -22.45
C THR A 2 -2.06 10.00 -21.89
N ASP A 3 -1.52 9.09 -21.08
CA ASP A 3 -2.31 7.98 -20.56
C ASP A 3 -3.17 8.47 -19.38
N ASP A 4 -4.32 9.05 -19.73
CA ASP A 4 -5.26 9.64 -18.77
C ASP A 4 -5.69 8.64 -17.70
N VAL A 5 -5.69 7.33 -18.02
CA VAL A 5 -5.97 6.27 -17.05
C VAL A 5 -4.88 6.21 -15.99
N LEU A 6 -3.60 6.20 -16.38
CA LEU A 6 -2.48 6.20 -15.45
C LEU A 6 -2.40 7.50 -14.63
N ILE A 7 -2.65 8.66 -15.25
CA ILE A 7 -2.67 9.95 -14.53
C ILE A 7 -3.76 9.95 -13.46
N ASN A 8 -4.97 9.54 -13.81
CA ASN A 8 -6.08 9.52 -12.86
C ASN A 8 -5.82 8.55 -11.70
N LYS A 9 -5.19 7.40 -11.98
CA LYS A 9 -4.83 6.42 -10.95
C LYS A 9 -3.68 6.92 -10.06
N ALA A 10 -2.67 7.59 -10.63
CA ALA A 10 -1.61 8.23 -9.85
C ALA A 10 -2.17 9.32 -8.92
N ALA A 11 -3.04 10.20 -9.43
CA ALA A 11 -3.70 11.21 -8.63
C ALA A 11 -4.59 10.60 -7.53
N ALA A 12 -5.22 9.44 -7.79
CA ALA A 12 -5.98 8.73 -6.77
C ALA A 12 -5.09 8.20 -5.64
N ILE A 13 -3.91 7.66 -5.96
CA ILE A 13 -2.93 7.21 -4.96
C ILE A 13 -2.47 8.39 -4.10
N GLU A 14 -2.09 9.50 -4.72
CA GLU A 14 -1.63 10.70 -4.02
C GLU A 14 -2.69 11.21 -3.03
N ARG A 15 -3.97 11.27 -3.46
CA ARG A 15 -5.08 11.65 -2.57
C ARG A 15 -5.26 10.67 -1.42
N CYS A 16 -5.21 9.36 -1.67
CA CYS A 16 -5.36 8.36 -0.62
C CYS A 16 -4.23 8.45 0.42
N VAL A 17 -2.98 8.61 -0.05
CA VAL A 17 -1.82 8.78 0.84
C VAL A 17 -1.92 10.08 1.65
N ALA A 18 -2.34 11.19 1.02
CA ALA A 18 -2.56 12.45 1.69
C ALA A 18 -3.63 12.31 2.80
N ARG A 19 -4.77 11.66 2.50
CA ARG A 19 -5.83 11.41 3.49
C ARG A 19 -5.37 10.53 4.64
N ALA A 20 -4.65 9.45 4.37
CA ALA A 20 -4.10 8.61 5.43
C ALA A 20 -3.17 9.40 6.37
N ARG A 21 -2.41 10.34 5.82
CA ARG A 21 -1.53 11.21 6.59
C ARG A 21 -2.30 12.25 7.41
N GLU A 22 -3.31 12.88 6.82
CA GLU A 22 -4.19 13.84 7.51
C GLU A 22 -4.90 13.20 8.70
N GLU A 23 -5.39 11.95 8.57
CA GLU A 23 -6.04 11.23 9.67
C GLU A 23 -5.09 10.97 10.84
N TYR A 24 -3.81 10.71 10.56
CA TYR A 24 -2.79 10.56 11.58
C TYR A 24 -2.41 11.91 12.21
N GLU A 25 -2.18 12.93 11.40
CA GLU A 25 -1.77 14.28 11.85
C GLU A 25 -2.87 14.99 12.64
N ALA A 26 -4.14 14.63 12.43
CA ALA A 26 -5.27 15.20 13.16
C ALA A 26 -5.25 14.89 14.66
N ASN A 27 -4.69 13.74 15.07
CA ASN A 27 -4.53 13.41 16.49
C ASN A 27 -3.41 12.37 16.70
N PRO A 28 -2.13 12.77 16.62
CA PRO A 28 -1.01 11.83 16.71
C PRO A 28 -0.95 11.10 18.06
N ASP A 29 -1.23 11.82 19.15
CA ASP A 29 -1.13 11.30 20.53
C ASP A 29 -2.26 10.31 20.86
N GLY A 30 -3.46 10.54 20.30
CA GLY A 30 -4.64 9.69 20.51
C GLY A 30 -4.93 8.69 19.39
N PHE A 31 -4.09 8.64 18.34
CA PHE A 31 -4.33 7.80 17.16
C PHE A 31 -4.49 6.32 17.52
N VAL A 32 -3.71 5.84 18.50
CA VAL A 32 -3.75 4.46 19.03
C VAL A 32 -5.10 4.10 19.66
N SER A 33 -5.76 5.08 20.28
CA SER A 33 -7.06 4.88 20.91
C SER A 33 -8.25 5.14 19.97
N ASP A 34 -8.04 5.88 18.88
CA ASP A 34 -9.09 6.24 17.93
C ASP A 34 -9.17 5.22 16.80
N LEU A 35 -9.97 4.17 17.02
CA LEU A 35 -10.18 3.09 16.04
C LEU A 35 -10.79 3.60 14.74
N THR A 36 -11.63 4.64 14.78
CA THR A 36 -12.23 5.20 13.57
C THR A 36 -11.18 5.83 12.66
N ARG A 37 -10.21 6.56 13.23
CA ARG A 37 -9.09 7.12 12.46
C ARG A 37 -8.12 6.05 11.98
N GLN A 38 -7.89 5.00 12.76
CA GLN A 38 -7.12 3.84 12.32
C GLN A 38 -7.77 3.17 11.11
N ASP A 39 -9.06 2.89 11.18
CA ASP A 39 -9.81 2.28 10.07
C ASP A 39 -9.81 3.18 8.83
N ALA A 40 -9.99 4.49 8.99
CA ALA A 40 -9.91 5.45 7.89
C ALA A 40 -8.50 5.45 7.24
N THR A 41 -7.45 5.40 8.05
CA THR A 41 -6.06 5.34 7.56
C THR A 41 -5.81 4.04 6.80
N ILE A 42 -6.20 2.90 7.38
CA ILE A 42 -6.05 1.57 6.77
C ILE A 42 -6.80 1.51 5.44
N LEU A 43 -8.04 1.99 5.40
CA LEU A 43 -8.85 2.01 4.18
C LEU A 43 -8.20 2.84 3.07
N ASN A 44 -7.64 4.00 3.40
CA ASN A 44 -6.96 4.84 2.43
C ASN A 44 -5.68 4.16 1.90
N ILE A 45 -4.91 3.48 2.75
CA ILE A 45 -3.74 2.70 2.33
C ILE A 45 -4.15 1.55 1.40
N GLN A 46 -5.20 0.80 1.73
CA GLN A 46 -5.74 -0.27 0.90
C GLN A 46 -6.15 0.24 -0.49
N ARG A 47 -6.87 1.37 -0.56
CA ARG A 47 -7.29 2.00 -1.82
C ARG A 47 -6.10 2.44 -2.68
N ALA A 48 -5.05 2.97 -2.06
CA ALA A 48 -3.81 3.32 -2.77
C ALA A 48 -3.15 2.08 -3.38
N CYS A 49 -3.09 0.96 -2.63
CA CYS A 49 -2.55 -0.30 -3.11
C CYS A 49 -3.37 -0.88 -4.29
N GLU A 50 -4.70 -0.82 -4.22
CA GLU A 50 -5.59 -1.26 -5.29
C GLU A 50 -5.40 -0.43 -6.57
N ALA A 51 -5.33 0.90 -6.44
CA ALA A 51 -5.05 1.78 -7.57
C ALA A 51 -3.66 1.51 -8.21
N ALA A 52 -2.67 1.16 -7.40
CA ALA A 52 -1.34 0.77 -7.90
C ALA A 52 -1.38 -0.56 -8.67
N LEU A 53 -2.12 -1.55 -8.18
CA LEU A 53 -2.34 -2.81 -8.88
C LEU A 53 -3.09 -2.63 -10.19
N ASP A 54 -4.13 -1.80 -10.20
CA ASP A 54 -4.89 -1.46 -11.41
C ASP A 54 -4.00 -0.87 -12.51
N MET A 55 -3.10 0.05 -12.15
CA MET A 55 -2.10 0.59 -13.10
C MET A 55 -1.21 -0.51 -13.65
N GLY A 56 -0.78 -1.45 -12.79
CA GLY A 56 0.02 -2.58 -13.21
C GLY A 56 -0.70 -3.50 -14.19
N TYR A 57 -1.96 -3.86 -13.91
CA TYR A 57 -2.78 -4.66 -14.82
C TYR A 57 -3.04 -3.95 -16.14
N TYR A 58 -3.29 -2.64 -16.10
CA TYR A 58 -3.46 -1.82 -17.29
C TYR A 58 -2.21 -1.85 -18.17
N LEU A 59 -1.02 -1.62 -17.59
CA LEU A 59 0.26 -1.65 -18.30
C LEU A 59 0.55 -3.04 -18.89
N ILE A 60 0.32 -4.12 -18.14
CA ILE A 60 0.53 -5.49 -18.64
C ILE A 60 -0.33 -5.78 -19.87
N ARG A 61 -1.59 -5.35 -19.87
CA ARG A 61 -2.50 -5.52 -21.02
C ARG A 61 -2.06 -4.67 -22.20
N ARG A 62 -1.68 -3.42 -21.96
CA ARG A 62 -1.24 -2.47 -23.01
C ARG A 62 0.04 -2.97 -23.71
N GLU A 63 1.00 -3.42 -22.92
CA GLU A 63 2.33 -3.84 -23.37
C GLU A 63 2.42 -5.34 -23.68
N ARG A 64 1.31 -6.08 -23.51
CA ARG A 64 1.20 -7.53 -23.75
C ARG A 64 2.27 -8.36 -23.04
N LEU A 65 2.55 -8.03 -21.78
CA LEU A 65 3.62 -8.66 -20.98
C LEU A 65 3.28 -10.08 -20.48
N GLY A 66 2.06 -10.56 -20.72
CA GLY A 66 1.60 -11.89 -20.32
C GLY A 66 0.36 -11.85 -19.44
N VAL A 67 0.02 -12.99 -18.83
CA VAL A 67 -1.16 -13.15 -17.96
C VAL A 67 -0.71 -13.37 -16.50
N PRO A 68 -0.82 -12.37 -15.62
CA PRO A 68 -0.48 -12.52 -14.21
C PRO A 68 -1.43 -13.52 -13.54
N GLN A 69 -0.87 -14.43 -12.73
CA GLN A 69 -1.65 -15.40 -11.93
C GLN A 69 -1.90 -14.91 -10.50
N SER A 70 -1.18 -13.86 -10.07
CA SER A 70 -1.30 -13.25 -8.76
C SER A 70 -0.91 -11.77 -8.80
N ALA A 71 -1.27 -11.01 -7.77
CA ALA A 71 -0.84 -9.61 -7.61
C ALA A 71 0.69 -9.46 -7.56
N ARG A 72 1.41 -10.48 -7.05
CA ARG A 72 2.89 -10.49 -7.06
C ARG A 72 3.44 -10.63 -8.48
N ASP A 73 2.74 -11.39 -9.33
CA ASP A 73 3.15 -11.60 -10.72
C ASP A 73 3.02 -10.33 -11.53
N VAL A 74 2.03 -9.47 -11.24
CA VAL A 74 1.87 -8.17 -11.90
C VAL A 74 3.18 -7.39 -11.89
N PHE A 75 3.75 -7.17 -10.71
CA PHE A 75 5.00 -6.42 -10.59
C PHE A 75 6.22 -7.19 -11.11
N SER A 76 6.19 -8.53 -11.07
CA SER A 76 7.24 -9.34 -11.67
C SER A 76 7.27 -9.18 -13.19
N LEU A 77 6.12 -9.18 -13.84
CA LEU A 77 5.96 -8.94 -15.27
C LEU A 77 6.33 -7.50 -15.65
N LEU A 78 5.92 -6.50 -14.87
CA LEU A 78 6.31 -5.10 -15.10
C LEU A 78 7.82 -4.90 -15.02
N GLN A 79 8.49 -5.53 -14.05
CA GLN A 79 9.94 -5.49 -13.94
C GLN A 79 10.62 -6.19 -15.12
N GLN A 80 10.09 -7.35 -15.56
CA GLN A 80 10.61 -8.05 -16.74
C GLN A 80 10.44 -7.19 -18.00
N GLY A 81 9.33 -6.44 -18.11
CA GLY A 81 9.10 -5.47 -19.17
C GLY A 81 9.87 -4.15 -19.03
N GLY A 82 10.74 -4.00 -18.03
CA GLY A 82 11.57 -2.80 -17.84
C GLY A 82 10.84 -1.58 -17.27
N TRP A 83 9.57 -1.69 -16.88
CA TRP A 83 8.76 -0.59 -16.34
C TRP A 83 9.11 -0.26 -14.88
N ILE A 84 9.69 -1.21 -14.14
CA ILE A 84 10.07 -1.05 -12.73
C ILE A 84 11.49 -1.56 -12.50
N THR A 85 12.31 -0.80 -11.77
CA THR A 85 13.71 -1.14 -11.47
C THR A 85 13.83 -2.25 -10.41
N ARG A 86 14.75 -3.20 -10.58
CA ARG A 86 14.96 -4.39 -9.71
C ARG A 86 15.04 -4.13 -8.20
N ASN A 87 15.44 -2.93 -7.76
CA ASN A 87 15.51 -2.56 -6.34
C ASN A 87 14.13 -2.52 -5.65
N TRP A 88 13.02 -2.50 -6.41
CA TRP A 88 11.68 -2.56 -5.83
C TRP A 88 11.40 -3.86 -5.05
N ARG A 89 12.09 -4.97 -5.39
CA ARG A 89 11.88 -6.31 -4.79
C ARG A 89 12.26 -6.42 -3.32
N ALA A 90 13.23 -5.64 -2.85
CA ALA A 90 13.64 -5.64 -1.44
C ALA A 90 12.52 -5.12 -0.52
N CYS A 91 11.58 -4.35 -1.06
CA CYS A 91 10.41 -3.84 -0.36
C CYS A 91 9.18 -4.77 -0.53
N SER A 92 9.15 -5.66 -1.53
CA SER A 92 7.91 -6.25 -2.04
C SER A 92 7.56 -7.66 -1.59
N SER A 93 8.55 -8.50 -1.25
CA SER A 93 8.31 -9.86 -0.76
C SER A 93 7.60 -9.89 0.59
N GLY A 94 7.68 -8.81 1.37
CA GLY A 94 6.93 -8.57 2.60
C GLY A 94 5.79 -7.57 2.49
N TRP A 95 5.45 -7.00 1.33
CA TRP A 95 4.66 -5.76 1.21
C TRP A 95 3.26 -5.79 1.82
N TRP A 96 2.53 -6.91 1.78
CA TRP A 96 1.24 -7.00 2.50
C TRP A 96 1.45 -7.04 4.02
N GLY A 97 2.50 -7.72 4.50
CA GLY A 97 2.91 -7.70 5.90
C GLY A 97 3.64 -6.41 6.32
N PHE A 98 4.19 -5.63 5.39
CA PHE A 98 5.12 -4.52 5.60
C PHE A 98 4.52 -3.16 5.30
N ALA A 99 3.52 -3.06 4.41
CA ALA A 99 2.61 -1.93 4.36
C ALA A 99 1.80 -1.82 5.66
N ILE A 100 1.56 -2.96 6.34
CA ILE A 100 1.01 -3.02 7.70
C ILE A 100 2.13 -2.87 8.77
N SER A 101 3.31 -3.49 8.61
CA SER A 101 4.39 -3.50 9.63
C SER A 101 5.36 -2.30 9.58
N ARG A 102 5.36 -1.50 8.52
CA ARG A 102 6.30 -0.39 8.31
C ARG A 102 5.68 0.90 7.76
N CYS A 103 4.35 1.01 7.77
CA CYS A 103 3.74 2.31 7.98
C CYS A 103 4.06 2.70 9.43
N THR A 104 4.91 3.69 9.64
CA THR A 104 5.32 4.18 10.97
C THR A 104 4.12 4.58 11.84
N ILE A 105 2.95 4.76 11.22
CA ILE A 105 1.66 5.06 11.82
C ILE A 105 1.00 3.82 12.47
N THR A 106 1.19 2.61 11.92
CA THR A 106 0.53 1.38 12.41
C THR A 106 1.33 0.64 13.48
N LYS A 107 2.66 0.79 13.51
CA LYS A 107 3.53 0.08 14.46
C LYS A 107 3.36 0.52 15.91
N ALA A 108 2.92 1.75 16.16
CA ALA A 108 2.68 2.26 17.51
C ALA A 108 1.36 1.74 18.12
N CYS A 109 0.31 1.53 17.31
CA CYS A 109 -1.02 1.23 17.83
C CYS A 109 -1.24 -0.23 18.20
N ILE A 110 -0.83 -1.15 17.33
CA ILE A 110 -1.14 -2.58 17.49
C ILE A 110 -0.13 -3.26 18.44
N CYS A 111 1.10 -2.75 18.55
CA CYS A 111 2.14 -3.37 19.37
C CYS A 111 1.88 -3.21 20.89
N GLN A 112 1.26 -2.11 21.34
CA GLN A 112 0.94 -1.90 22.76
C GLN A 112 -0.27 -2.72 23.24
N SER A 113 -1.19 -3.08 22.34
CA SER A 113 -2.34 -3.95 22.65
C SER A 113 -1.99 -5.44 22.68
N TRP A 114 -1.00 -5.88 21.88
CA TRP A 114 -0.64 -7.29 21.78
C TRP A 114 0.43 -7.74 22.80
N SER A 115 1.15 -6.81 23.43
CA SER A 115 2.05 -7.10 24.55
C SER A 115 1.36 -7.37 25.88
N ALA A 116 0.06 -7.10 26.00
CA ALA A 116 -0.72 -7.29 27.24
C ALA A 116 -1.37 -8.68 27.39
N SER A 117 -1.25 -9.56 26.38
CA SER A 117 -2.03 -10.80 26.30
C SER A 117 -1.21 -12.09 26.19
N LEU A 118 0.13 -12.02 26.27
CA LEU A 118 1.00 -13.20 26.22
C LEU A 118 1.68 -13.39 27.58
N PRO A 119 1.44 -14.51 28.29
CA PRO A 119 2.22 -14.83 29.47
C PRO A 119 3.66 -15.07 29.04
N ALA A 120 4.59 -14.37 29.69
CA ALA A 120 6.01 -14.51 29.44
C ALA A 120 6.54 -15.79 30.08
N THR A 121 6.43 -16.94 29.41
CA THR A 121 7.47 -17.99 29.31
C THR A 121 7.01 -19.12 28.39
#